data_AF-X1SM77-F1
#
_entry.id   AF-X1SM77-F1
#
_cell.length_a   1.000
_cell.length_b   1.000
_cell.length_c   1.000
_cell.angle_alpha   90.00
_cell.angle_beta   90.00
_cell.angle_gamma   90.00
#
_symmetry.space_group_name_H-M   'P 1'
#
loop_
_entity.id
_entity.type
_entity.pdbx_description
1 polymer ?
#
loop_
_entity_poly.entity_id
_entity_poly.type
_entity_poly.pdbx_seq_one_letter_code
_entity_poly.pdbx_strand_id
1 'polypeptide(L)'
;MVFVEKNAANYIGNFHNVFIRFLDSEANGLGYKLIVSKSSAYKVEENKNDGFYLLKNRFADGAIIFDTREIDRRIDYLVERKIPFVIVGRDNVYGATSFVNLDNVKAGYFGAEHLIKRGNRSIRFFLGDENFTVNQDRARANSGL
;
A
#
# COMPACT_ATOMS: atom_id res chain seq x y z
N MET A 1 6.15 11.60 -5.02
CA MET A 1 7.10 10.54 -4.60
C MET A 1 6.33 9.28 -4.24
N VAL A 2 6.91 8.09 -4.40
CA VAL A 2 6.29 6.81 -4.04
C VAL A 2 7.01 6.21 -2.84
N PHE A 3 6.24 5.90 -1.79
CA PHE A 3 6.66 5.13 -0.63
C PHE A 3 6.30 3.67 -0.83
N VAL A 4 7.33 2.85 -0.96
CA VAL A 4 7.20 1.38 -0.87
C VAL A 4 7.67 0.94 0.50
N GLU A 5 6.96 0.00 1.13
CA GLU A 5 7.35 -0.46 2.46
C GLU A 5 8.71 -1.16 2.43
N LYS A 6 9.55 -0.85 3.42
CA LYS A 6 10.84 -1.52 3.60
C LYS A 6 10.60 -2.93 4.16
N ASN A 7 10.45 -3.92 3.28
CA ASN A 7 10.32 -5.33 3.66
C ASN A 7 11.68 -6.03 3.81
N ALA A 8 11.73 -7.10 4.62
CA ALA A 8 12.95 -7.86 4.90
C ALA A 8 13.59 -8.50 3.65
N ALA A 9 12.79 -8.77 2.62
CA ALA A 9 13.25 -9.33 1.35
C ALA A 9 13.79 -8.27 0.37
N ASN A 10 13.67 -6.98 0.70
CA ASN A 10 13.96 -5.86 -0.20
C ASN A 10 13.30 -5.94 -1.60
N TYR A 11 12.23 -6.72 -1.73
CA TYR A 11 11.61 -7.09 -2.98
C TYR A 11 10.45 -6.15 -3.32
N ILE A 12 10.49 -5.58 -4.53
CA ILE A 12 9.39 -4.84 -5.13
C ILE A 12 8.67 -5.81 -6.08
N GLY A 13 7.40 -6.13 -5.76
CA GLY A 13 6.63 -7.11 -6.49
C GLY A 13 6.27 -6.68 -7.90
N ASN A 14 5.86 -7.64 -8.73
CA ASN A 14 5.40 -7.34 -10.09
C ASN A 14 4.21 -6.35 -10.08
N PHE A 15 3.34 -6.44 -9.07
CA PHE A 15 2.25 -5.47 -8.85
C PHE A 15 2.78 -4.03 -8.78
N HIS A 16 3.79 -3.78 -7.95
CA HIS A 16 4.42 -2.46 -7.82
C HIS A 16 5.10 -2.03 -9.10
N ASN A 17 5.80 -2.92 -9.80
CA ASN A 17 6.49 -2.60 -11.05
C ASN A 17 5.51 -2.12 -12.13
N VAL A 18 4.36 -2.79 -12.26
CA VAL A 18 3.29 -2.37 -13.17
C VAL A 18 2.77 -0.99 -12.76
N PHE A 19 2.44 -0.80 -11.49
CA PHE A 19 1.92 0.47 -10.98
C PHE A 19 2.91 1.64 -11.16
N ILE A 20 4.18 1.44 -10.80
CA ILE A 20 5.22 2.48 -10.91
C ILE A 20 5.39 2.91 -12.36
N ARG A 21 5.35 2.00 -13.33
CA ARG A 21 5.44 2.37 -14.76
C ARG A 21 4.27 3.24 -15.21
N PHE A 22 3.04 2.90 -14.81
CA PHE A 22 1.87 3.72 -15.14
C PHE A 22 1.94 5.07 -14.43
N LEU A 23 2.24 5.10 -13.13
CA LEU A 23 2.40 6.33 -12.38
C LEU A 23 3.48 7.24 -12.96
N ASP A 24 4.61 6.67 -13.40
CA ASP A 24 5.69 7.42 -14.02
C ASP A 24 5.24 8.03 -15.35
N SER A 25 4.58 7.24 -16.21
CA SER A 25 4.03 7.73 -17.48
C SER A 25 3.05 8.88 -17.28
N GLU A 26 2.08 8.73 -16.38
CA GLU A 26 1.08 9.76 -16.09
C GLU A 26 1.70 11.00 -15.44
N ALA A 27 2.58 10.82 -14.47
CA ALA A 27 3.27 11.93 -13.81
C ALA A 27 4.10 12.74 -14.81
N ASN A 28 4.89 12.06 -15.66
CA ASN A 28 5.69 12.72 -16.70
C ASN A 28 4.80 13.48 -17.69
N GLY A 29 3.66 12.92 -18.10
CA GLY A 29 2.69 13.59 -18.96
C GLY A 29 2.10 14.87 -18.34
N LEU A 30 2.06 14.94 -17.01
CA LEU A 30 1.61 16.11 -16.24
C LEU A 30 2.75 17.05 -15.81
N GLY A 31 3.99 16.80 -16.23
CA GLY A 31 5.16 17.60 -15.86
C GLY A 31 5.73 17.33 -14.46
N TYR A 32 5.28 16.26 -13.81
CA TYR A 32 5.80 15.80 -12.52
C TYR A 32 6.90 14.77 -12.70
N LYS A 33 7.89 14.78 -11.79
CA LYS A 33 8.92 13.74 -11.71
C LYS A 33 8.55 12.71 -10.65
N LEU A 34 8.59 11.43 -11.01
CA LEU A 34 8.44 10.35 -10.03
C LEU A 34 9.78 10.05 -9.34
N ILE A 35 9.75 9.99 -8.01
CA ILE A 35 10.85 9.50 -7.17
C ILE A 35 10.33 8.30 -6.42
N VAL A 36 11.01 7.16 -6.51
CA VAL A 36 10.68 5.94 -5.75
C VAL A 36 11.62 5.84 -4.57
N SER A 37 11.07 5.72 -3.36
CA SER A 37 11.82 5.54 -2.13
C SER A 37 11.20 4.43 -1.28
N LYS A 38 12.07 3.76 -0.52
CA LYS A 38 11.66 2.81 0.52
C LYS A 38 11.62 3.55 1.84
N SER A 39 10.46 3.55 2.49
CA SER A 39 10.27 4.10 3.83
C SER A 39 9.62 3.04 4.71
N SER A 40 9.90 3.08 6.02
CA SER A 40 9.37 2.10 6.96
C SER A 40 8.06 2.59 7.59
N ALA A 41 7.07 1.69 7.66
CA ALA A 41 5.82 1.88 8.38
C ALA A 41 6.01 1.86 9.91
N TYR A 42 7.20 1.52 10.42
CA TYR A 42 7.45 1.45 11.87
C TYR A 42 8.22 2.63 12.42
N LYS A 43 9.09 3.23 11.59
CA LYS A 43 9.98 4.30 12.03
C LYS A 43 10.34 5.25 10.90
N VAL A 44 10.58 6.49 11.28
CA VAL A 44 11.16 7.51 10.42
C VAL A 44 12.68 7.37 10.48
N GLU A 45 13.35 7.11 9.35
CA GLU A 45 14.81 7.19 9.28
C GLU A 45 15.20 8.56 8.71
N GLU A 46 16.00 9.35 9.43
CA GLU A 46 16.46 10.67 8.93
C GLU A 46 17.69 10.54 8.00
N ASN A 47 17.71 9.54 7.13
CA ASN A 47 18.79 9.34 6.16
C ASN A 47 18.35 9.75 4.74
N LYS A 48 19.30 10.12 3.89
CA LYS A 48 19.03 10.64 2.54
C LYS A 48 18.29 9.69 1.58
N ASN A 49 18.24 8.40 1.90
CA ASN A 49 17.55 7.40 1.08
C ASN A 49 16.10 7.19 1.54
N ASP A 50 15.74 7.66 2.74
CA ASP A 50 14.37 7.59 3.24
C ASP A 50 13.53 8.69 2.61
N GLY A 51 12.33 8.31 2.19
CA GLY A 51 11.31 9.21 1.69
C GLY A 51 10.98 10.36 2.64
N PHE A 52 11.03 10.15 3.96
CA PHE A 52 10.80 11.24 4.92
C PHE A 52 11.82 12.37 4.78
N TYR A 53 13.10 12.02 4.53
CA TYR A 53 14.14 13.02 4.29
C TYR A 53 13.85 13.83 3.03
N LEU A 54 13.38 13.19 1.97
CA LEU A 54 13.06 13.87 0.71
C LEU A 54 11.92 14.87 0.86
N LEU A 55 10.87 14.54 1.62
CA LEU A 55 9.79 15.48 1.92
C LEU A 55 10.25 16.61 2.83
N LYS A 56 10.95 16.28 3.92
CA LYS A 56 11.45 17.25 4.90
C LYS A 56 12.29 18.35 4.24
N ASN A 57 13.12 17.97 3.28
CA ASN A 57 14.02 18.87 2.56
C ASN A 57 13.43 19.41 1.26
N ARG A 58 12.12 19.21 1.01
CA ARG A 58 11.40 19.71 -0.19
C ARG A 58 11.98 19.21 -1.53
N PHE A 59 12.56 18.02 -1.54
CA PHE A 59 12.90 17.31 -2.78
C PHE A 59 11.67 16.63 -3.41
N ALA A 60 10.54 16.60 -2.71
CA ALA A 60 9.25 16.15 -3.21
C ALA A 60 8.11 16.91 -2.53
N ASP A 61 7.03 17.15 -3.27
CA ASP A 61 5.86 17.93 -2.82
C ASP A 61 4.75 17.08 -2.19
N GLY A 62 4.82 15.76 -2.36
CA GLY A 62 3.79 14.83 -1.86
C GLY A 62 4.14 13.36 -2.08
N ALA A 63 3.32 12.49 -1.52
CA ALA A 63 3.57 11.04 -1.45
C ALA A 63 2.42 10.17 -2.00
N ILE A 64 2.78 9.05 -2.61
CA ILE A 64 1.90 7.93 -2.94
C ILE A 64 2.36 6.75 -2.10
N ILE A 65 1.49 6.15 -1.29
CA ILE A 65 1.88 5.10 -0.33
C ILE A 65 1.38 3.73 -0.79
N PHE A 66 2.28 2.75 -0.83
CA PHE A 66 1.98 1.34 -1.04
C PHE A 66 2.19 0.53 0.23
N ASP A 67 1.59 -0.66 0.26
CA ASP A 67 1.77 -1.68 1.31
C ASP A 67 1.52 -1.13 2.72
N THR A 68 0.36 -0.51 2.91
CA THR A 68 -0.03 0.06 4.20
C THR A 68 -0.21 -1.01 5.26
N ARG A 69 0.28 -0.71 6.45
CA ARG A 69 0.03 -1.51 7.65
C ARG A 69 -1.10 -0.93 8.48
N GLU A 70 -1.62 -1.71 9.43
CA GLU A 70 -2.68 -1.27 10.35
C GLU A 70 -2.30 0.00 11.11
N ILE A 71 -1.06 0.03 11.64
CA ILE A 71 -0.42 1.23 12.20
C ILE A 71 0.76 1.53 11.29
N ASP A 72 0.78 2.73 10.72
CA ASP A 72 1.74 3.08 9.68
C ASP A 72 2.34 4.47 9.90
N ARG A 73 3.58 4.49 10.39
CA ARG A 73 4.32 5.72 10.71
C ARG A 73 4.50 6.62 9.49
N ARG A 74 4.43 6.08 8.27
CA ARG A 74 4.48 6.89 7.05
C ARG A 74 3.27 7.78 6.93
N ILE A 75 2.09 7.24 7.19
CA ILE A 75 0.83 7.97 7.17
C ILE A 75 0.81 8.98 8.31
N ASP A 76 1.17 8.57 9.53
CA ASP A 76 1.22 9.48 10.68
C ASP A 76 2.09 10.71 10.39
N TYR A 77 3.29 10.48 9.85
CA TYR A 77 4.22 11.55 9.51
C TYR A 77 3.64 12.56 8.52
N LEU A 78 2.94 12.07 7.49
CA LEU A 78 2.35 12.89 6.43
C LEU A 78 1.16 13.69 6.95
N VAL A 79 0.30 13.07 7.76
CA VAL A 79 -0.83 13.73 8.44
C VAL A 79 -0.33 14.82 9.38
N GLU A 80 0.61 14.50 10.29
CA GLU A 80 1.19 15.44 11.26
C GLU A 80 1.76 16.70 10.59
N ARG A 81 2.38 16.54 9.42
CA ARG A 81 3.06 17.63 8.69
C ARG A 81 2.21 18.25 7.59
N LYS A 82 0.96 17.81 7.43
CA LYS A 82 0.04 18.29 6.39
C LYS A 82 0.63 18.18 4.98
N ILE A 83 1.39 17.12 4.73
CA ILE A 83 1.98 16.85 3.41
C ILE A 83 0.91 16.17 2.56
N PRO A 84 0.66 16.63 1.32
CA PRO A 84 -0.29 15.96 0.42
C PRO A 84 0.12 14.51 0.13
N PHE A 85 -0.84 13.58 0.27
CA PHE A 85 -0.61 12.19 -0.08
C PHE A 85 -1.86 11.45 -0.53
N VAL A 86 -1.64 10.34 -1.23
CA VAL A 86 -2.68 9.36 -1.59
C VAL A 86 -2.20 7.95 -1.25
N ILE A 87 -3.10 7.10 -0.79
CA ILE A 87 -2.81 5.70 -0.46
C ILE A 87 -3.28 4.81 -1.62
N VAL A 88 -2.42 3.89 -2.07
CA VAL A 88 -2.83 2.74 -2.89
C VAL A 88 -3.11 1.58 -1.94
N GLY A 89 -4.39 1.40 -1.62
CA GLY A 89 -4.86 0.62 -0.48
C GLY A 89 -5.76 1.47 0.41
N ARG A 90 -5.70 1.24 1.72
CA ARG A 90 -6.42 2.02 2.73
C ARG A 90 -5.66 1.98 4.06
N ASP A 91 -5.79 3.00 4.87
CA ASP A 91 -5.43 2.95 6.29
C ASP A 91 -6.67 2.66 7.16
N ASN A 92 -6.42 2.35 8.44
CA ASN A 92 -7.47 2.03 9.42
C ASN A 92 -7.61 3.12 10.50
N VAL A 93 -6.71 4.10 10.54
CA VAL A 93 -6.49 4.96 11.71
C VAL A 93 -7.17 6.31 11.52
N TYR A 94 -7.09 6.87 10.33
CA TYR A 94 -7.55 8.21 10.01
C TYR A 94 -8.85 8.17 9.21
N GLY A 95 -9.86 8.90 9.67
CA GLY A 95 -11.18 8.90 9.02
C GLY A 95 -11.26 9.68 7.69
N ALA A 96 -10.23 10.44 7.33
CA ALA A 96 -10.24 11.33 6.17
C ALA A 96 -8.88 11.36 5.44
N THR A 97 -8.50 10.24 4.85
CA THR A 97 -7.34 10.13 3.94
C THR A 97 -7.80 9.95 2.50
N SER A 98 -6.99 10.42 1.55
CA SER A 98 -7.23 10.16 0.13
C SER A 98 -6.66 8.78 -0.23
N PHE A 99 -7.47 7.91 -0.80
CA PHE A 99 -7.04 6.57 -1.15
C PHE A 99 -7.72 6.02 -2.41
N VAL A 100 -7.04 5.06 -3.04
CA VAL A 100 -7.58 4.21 -4.11
C VAL A 100 -7.35 2.76 -3.68
N ASN A 101 -8.43 1.99 -3.50
CA ASN A 101 -8.35 0.62 -3.03
C ASN A 101 -9.05 -0.35 -3.98
N LEU A 102 -8.60 -1.61 -3.97
CA LEU A 102 -9.34 -2.72 -4.54
C LEU A 102 -10.32 -3.26 -3.50
N ASP A 103 -11.48 -3.74 -3.96
CA ASP A 103 -12.40 -4.50 -3.11
C ASP A 103 -11.85 -5.92 -2.89
N ASN A 104 -10.90 -6.02 -1.96
CA ASN A 104 -10.20 -7.26 -1.65
C ASN A 104 -11.08 -8.27 -0.91
N VAL A 105 -12.13 -7.81 -0.23
CA VAL A 105 -13.15 -8.68 0.39
C VAL A 105 -13.91 -9.40 -0.71
N LYS A 106 -14.43 -8.66 -1.69
CA LYS A 106 -15.16 -9.23 -2.82
C LYS A 106 -14.29 -10.12 -3.70
N ALA A 107 -13.02 -9.75 -3.91
CA ALA A 107 -12.07 -10.58 -4.63
C ALA A 107 -11.85 -11.93 -3.94
N GLY A 108 -11.68 -11.94 -2.62
CA GLY A 108 -11.56 -13.17 -1.83
C GLY A 108 -12.83 -14.04 -1.92
N TYR A 109 -14.01 -13.41 -1.80
CA TYR A 109 -15.29 -14.08 -1.91
C TYR A 109 -15.46 -14.76 -3.28
N PHE A 110 -15.18 -14.05 -4.38
CA PHE A 110 -15.25 -14.63 -5.72
C PHE A 110 -14.27 -15.79 -5.92
N GLY A 111 -13.07 -15.70 -5.35
CA GLY A 111 -12.10 -16.79 -5.37
C GLY A 111 -12.62 -18.05 -4.68
N ALA A 112 -13.16 -17.92 -3.47
CA ALA A 112 -13.71 -19.03 -2.71
C ALA A 112 -14.99 -19.60 -3.35
N GLU A 113 -15.90 -18.72 -3.79
CA GLU A 113 -17.14 -19.09 -4.47
C GLU A 113 -16.84 -19.94 -5.72
N HIS A 114 -15.86 -19.53 -6.52
CA HIS A 114 -15.42 -20.28 -7.71
C HIS A 114 -14.93 -21.70 -7.36
N LEU A 115 -14.17 -21.86 -6.27
CA LEU A 115 -13.70 -23.17 -5.84
C LEU A 115 -14.85 -24.06 -5.35
N ILE A 116 -15.79 -23.50 -4.59
CA ILE A 116 -16.97 -24.22 -4.09
C ILE A 116 -17.85 -24.71 -5.25
N LYS A 117 -18.09 -23.83 -6.25
CA LYS A 117 -18.81 -24.16 -7.49
C LYS A 117 -18.15 -25.29 -8.27
N ARG A 118 -16.83 -25.45 -8.17
CA ARG A 118 -16.08 -26.58 -8.75
C ARG A 118 -16.06 -27.84 -7.89
N GLY A 119 -16.84 -27.91 -6.81
CA GLY A 119 -16.97 -29.09 -5.97
C GLY A 119 -15.97 -29.19 -4.82
N ASN A 120 -15.10 -28.19 -4.63
CA ASN A 120 -14.19 -28.17 -3.49
C ASN A 120 -14.99 -27.98 -2.19
N ARG A 121 -14.63 -28.73 -1.14
CA ARG A 121 -15.30 -28.70 0.17
C ARG A 121 -14.36 -28.42 1.33
N SER A 122 -13.06 -28.61 1.13
CA SER A 122 -12.01 -28.30 2.10
C SER A 122 -11.05 -27.33 1.45
N ILE A 123 -11.22 -26.05 1.76
CA ILE A 123 -10.43 -24.95 1.19
C ILE A 123 -9.58 -24.38 2.32
N ARG A 124 -8.26 -24.35 2.12
CA ARG A 124 -7.31 -23.70 3.04
C ARG A 124 -6.78 -22.44 2.38
N PHE A 125 -6.87 -21.32 3.09
CA PHE A 125 -6.38 -20.04 2.61
C PHE A 125 -5.06 -19.69 3.31
N PHE A 126 -3.98 -19.62 2.54
CA PHE A 126 -2.67 -19.20 3.04
C PHE A 126 -2.53 -17.69 2.86
N LEU A 127 -2.62 -16.96 3.97
CA LEU A 127 -2.49 -15.51 3.99
C LEU A 127 -1.07 -15.10 4.39
N GLY A 128 -0.63 -13.95 3.88
CA GLY A 128 0.61 -13.31 4.34
C GLY A 128 0.42 -12.64 5.72
N ASP A 129 1.38 -11.80 6.10
CA ASP A 129 1.34 -11.02 7.34
C ASP A 129 0.03 -10.21 7.46
N GLU A 130 -0.77 -10.49 8.49
CA GLU A 130 -2.08 -9.86 8.73
C GLU A 130 -1.98 -8.40 9.16
N ASN A 131 -0.78 -7.91 9.47
CA ASN A 131 -0.58 -6.49 9.73
C ASN A 131 -0.73 -5.61 8.48
N PHE A 132 -0.71 -6.19 7.27
CA PHE A 132 -1.01 -5.44 6.04
C PHE A 132 -2.53 -5.31 5.86
N THR A 133 -3.03 -4.10 5.64
CA THR A 133 -4.48 -3.84 5.56
C THR A 133 -5.16 -4.63 4.42
N VAL A 134 -4.45 -4.86 3.31
CA VAL A 134 -4.91 -5.71 2.20
C VAL A 134 -5.14 -7.17 2.62
N ASN A 135 -4.31 -7.70 3.51
CA ASN A 135 -4.44 -9.08 3.98
C ASN A 135 -5.61 -9.22 4.96
N GLN A 136 -5.86 -8.20 5.79
CA GLN A 136 -7.05 -8.14 6.65
C GLN A 136 -8.34 -8.20 5.83
N ASP A 137 -8.42 -7.47 4.72
CA ASP A 137 -9.59 -7.50 3.83
C ASP A 137 -9.77 -8.89 3.18
N ARG A 138 -8.67 -9.52 2.76
CA ARG A 138 -8.71 -10.88 2.20
C ARG A 138 -9.13 -11.93 3.22
N ALA A 139 -8.73 -11.78 4.49
CA ALA A 139 -9.15 -12.67 5.57
C ALA A 139 -10.66 -12.58 5.84
N ARG A 140 -11.22 -11.36 5.85
CA ARG A 140 -12.66 -11.13 6.12
C ARG A 140 -13.57 -11.85 5.12
N ALA A 141 -13.13 -12.00 3.88
CA ALA A 141 -13.88 -12.73 2.86
C ALA A 141 -14.16 -14.19 3.24
N ASN A 142 -13.27 -14.82 4.03
CA ASN A 142 -13.42 -16.21 4.45
C ASN A 142 -14.32 -16.37 5.69
N SER A 143 -14.59 -15.30 6.43
CA SER A 143 -15.39 -15.36 7.66
C SER A 143 -16.89 -15.47 7.41
N GLY A 144 -17.33 -15.31 6.16
CA GLY A 144 -18.73 -15.38 5.73
C GLY A 144 -19.10 -16.67 4.98
N LEU A 145 -18.22 -17.66 4.95
CA LEU A 145 -18.42 -19.01 4.38
C LEU A 145 -18.42 -20.04 5.50
#